data_AF-T1ABE5-F1
#
_entry.id   AF-T1ABE5-F1
#
_cell.length_a   1.000
_cell.length_b   1.000
_cell.length_c   1.000
_cell.angle_alpha   90.00
_cell.angle_beta   90.00
_cell.angle_gamma   90.00
#
_symmetry.space_group_name_H-M   'P 1'
#
loop_
_entity.id
_entity.type
_entity.pdbx_description
1 polymer ?
#
loop_
_entity_poly.entity_id
_entity_poly.type
_entity_poly.pdbx_seq_one_letter_code
_entity_poly.pdbx_strand_id
1 'polypeptide(L)'
;FDVGTVMDGEAEEHIAEVARVLSRYVDLIGVRAFPKFQDWNLDRQDRVLQGFARYATVPVINLETITHPCQELAHAMAMRERLGELRGRKYVLTWTYHPRALNTAVANSALLIATRMGMDVTLLCPTPEYVLDERYMEAARQNAAA
;
A
#
# COMPACT_ATOMS: atom_id res chain seq x y z
N PHE A 1 -11.19 15.47 -5.99
CA PHE A 1 -11.61 14.06 -5.86
C PHE A 1 -13.09 13.93 -5.52
N ASP A 2 -13.65 14.89 -4.77
CA ASP A 2 -15.07 14.91 -4.47
C ASP A 2 -15.86 15.45 -5.67
N VAL A 3 -16.95 14.77 -5.98
CA VAL A 3 -17.82 15.15 -7.09
C VAL A 3 -18.64 16.38 -6.67
N GLY A 4 -18.71 17.38 -7.54
CA GLY A 4 -19.50 18.60 -7.31
C GLY A 4 -18.75 19.72 -6.59
N THR A 5 -17.48 19.53 -6.24
CA THR A 5 -16.62 20.63 -5.79
C THR A 5 -16.37 21.62 -6.93
N VAL A 6 -16.47 22.92 -6.65
CA VAL A 6 -16.08 23.99 -7.58
C VAL A 6 -14.55 23.99 -7.70
N MET A 7 -14.04 23.90 -8.93
CA MET A 7 -12.60 23.78 -9.22
C MET A 7 -12.00 25.13 -9.60
N ASP A 8 -12.02 26.08 -8.67
CA ASP A 8 -11.43 27.42 -8.79
C ASP A 8 -10.10 27.57 -8.02
N GLY A 9 -9.55 26.44 -7.55
CA GLY A 9 -8.25 26.34 -6.88
C GLY A 9 -7.12 25.87 -7.79
N GLU A 10 -6.09 25.24 -7.21
CA GLU A 10 -4.87 24.81 -7.94
C GLU A 10 -5.08 23.64 -8.91
N ALA A 11 -6.12 22.82 -8.70
CA ALA A 11 -6.33 21.62 -9.50
C ALA A 11 -7.13 21.96 -10.77
N GLU A 12 -6.48 21.84 -11.93
CA GLU A 12 -7.06 22.13 -13.25
C GLU A 12 -8.08 21.08 -13.71
N GLU A 13 -7.90 19.82 -13.34
CA GLU A 13 -8.74 18.71 -13.81
C GLU A 13 -9.11 17.73 -12.70
N HIS A 14 -10.29 17.14 -12.83
CA HIS A 14 -10.76 16.11 -11.92
C HIS A 14 -10.31 14.72 -12.37
N ILE A 15 -10.03 13.82 -11.41
CA ILE A 15 -9.50 12.48 -11.67
C ILE A 15 -10.41 11.62 -12.57
N ALA A 16 -11.71 11.91 -12.59
CA ALA A 16 -12.67 11.18 -13.41
C ALA A 16 -12.38 11.39 -14.91
N GLU A 17 -12.04 12.61 -15.32
CA GLU A 17 -11.72 12.95 -16.71
C GLU A 17 -10.37 12.34 -17.08
N VAL A 18 -9.34 12.54 -16.24
CA VAL A 18 -8.00 11.97 -16.45
C VAL A 18 -8.06 10.44 -16.61
N ALA A 19 -8.73 9.73 -15.69
CA ALA A 19 -8.81 8.28 -15.72
C ALA A 19 -9.53 7.77 -16.97
N ARG A 20 -10.66 8.40 -17.35
CA ARG A 20 -11.42 8.02 -18.55
C ARG A 20 -10.65 8.29 -19.83
N VAL A 21 -10.00 9.45 -19.94
CA VAL A 21 -9.21 9.82 -21.12
C VAL A 21 -8.01 8.87 -21.28
N LEU A 22 -7.24 8.62 -20.22
CA LEU A 22 -6.14 7.67 -20.27
C LEU A 22 -6.60 6.26 -20.67
N SER A 23 -7.73 5.80 -20.13
CA SER A 23 -8.28 4.47 -20.45
C SER A 23 -8.66 4.30 -21.93
N ARG A 24 -8.76 5.39 -22.71
CA ARG A 24 -9.00 5.33 -24.15
C ARG A 24 -7.72 5.13 -24.96
N TYR A 25 -6.55 5.37 -24.35
CA TYR A 25 -5.24 5.33 -24.99
C TYR A 25 -4.40 4.12 -24.59
N VAL A 26 -4.63 3.56 -23.40
CA VAL A 26 -3.79 2.48 -22.84
C VAL A 26 -4.63 1.30 -22.37
N ASP A 27 -4.02 0.12 -22.33
CA ASP A 27 -4.65 -1.10 -21.83
C ASP A 27 -4.51 -1.30 -20.31
N LEU A 28 -3.58 -0.58 -19.66
CA LEU A 28 -3.30 -0.67 -18.22
C LEU A 28 -2.84 0.67 -17.67
N ILE A 29 -3.19 0.98 -16.42
CA ILE A 29 -2.74 2.20 -15.73
C ILE A 29 -1.97 1.81 -14.45
N GLY A 30 -0.71 2.23 -14.35
CA GLY A 30 0.07 2.13 -13.12
C GLY A 30 0.01 3.42 -12.32
N VAL A 31 -0.28 3.34 -11.02
CA VAL A 31 -0.40 4.51 -10.13
C VAL A 31 0.61 4.41 -9.00
N ARG A 32 1.44 5.45 -8.86
CA ARG A 32 2.30 5.68 -7.69
C ARG A 32 1.97 7.04 -7.09
N ALA A 33 1.54 7.07 -5.83
CA ALA A 33 1.11 8.28 -5.16
C ALA A 33 1.38 8.19 -3.66
N PHE A 34 2.38 8.93 -3.19
CA PHE A 34 2.75 8.93 -1.79
C PHE A 34 1.80 9.74 -0.91
N PRO A 35 1.65 9.37 0.37
CA PRO A 35 0.93 10.18 1.33
C PRO A 35 1.55 11.59 1.41
N LYS A 36 0.73 12.59 1.73
CA LYS A 36 1.21 13.97 1.89
C LYS A 36 1.88 14.20 3.24
N PHE A 37 1.75 13.27 4.19
CA PHE A 37 2.30 13.35 5.54
C PHE A 37 1.75 14.55 6.35
N GLN A 38 0.51 14.95 6.06
CA GLN A 38 -0.16 16.07 6.75
C GLN A 38 -1.26 15.57 7.69
N ASP A 39 -2.09 14.64 7.22
CA ASP A 39 -3.14 14.01 8.01
C ASP A 39 -3.30 12.55 7.58
N TRP A 40 -2.96 11.63 8.49
CA TRP A 40 -3.09 10.21 8.24
C TRP A 40 -4.53 9.76 8.00
N ASN A 41 -5.53 10.44 8.59
CA ASN A 41 -6.93 10.12 8.36
C ASN A 41 -7.36 10.35 6.92
N LEU A 42 -6.71 11.27 6.22
CA LEU A 42 -6.91 11.50 4.79
C LEU A 42 -6.04 10.56 3.95
N ASP A 43 -4.75 10.46 4.27
CA ASP A 43 -3.79 9.65 3.51
C ASP A 43 -4.20 8.16 3.48
N ARG A 44 -4.68 7.62 4.62
CA ARG A 44 -5.12 6.21 4.72
C ARG A 44 -6.34 5.86 3.87
N GLN A 45 -7.04 6.85 3.30
CA GLN A 45 -8.18 6.62 2.40
C GLN A 45 -7.74 6.25 0.97
N ASP A 46 -6.45 6.42 0.65
CA ASP A 46 -5.87 6.08 -0.66
C ASP A 46 -6.64 6.67 -1.85
N ARG A 47 -7.08 7.93 -1.70
CA ARG A 47 -8.04 8.58 -2.62
C ARG A 47 -7.57 8.63 -4.06
N VAL A 48 -6.26 8.70 -4.31
CA VAL A 48 -5.68 8.68 -5.66
C VAL A 48 -5.90 7.31 -6.30
N LEU A 49 -5.43 6.23 -5.67
CA LEU A 49 -5.59 4.88 -6.21
C LEU A 49 -7.07 4.51 -6.34
N GLN A 50 -7.87 4.79 -5.31
CA GLN A 50 -9.31 4.52 -5.33
C GLN A 50 -10.05 5.34 -6.39
N GLY A 51 -9.63 6.58 -6.65
CA GLY A 51 -10.16 7.40 -7.73
C GLY A 51 -9.87 6.80 -9.10
N PHE A 52 -8.63 6.39 -9.37
CA PHE A 52 -8.29 5.70 -10.61
C PHE A 52 -9.05 4.38 -10.74
N ALA A 53 -9.07 3.55 -9.70
CA ALA A 53 -9.79 2.27 -9.71
C ALA A 53 -11.31 2.44 -9.94
N ARG A 54 -11.89 3.56 -9.48
CA ARG A 54 -13.32 3.86 -9.67
C ARG A 54 -13.66 4.35 -11.08
N TYR A 55 -12.80 5.15 -11.70
CA TYR A 55 -13.14 5.85 -12.94
C TYR A 55 -12.44 5.31 -14.20
N ALA A 56 -11.32 4.60 -14.06
CA ALA A 56 -10.67 3.95 -15.18
C ALA A 56 -11.54 2.82 -15.74
N THR A 57 -11.52 2.64 -17.06
CA THR A 57 -12.20 1.51 -17.73
C THR A 57 -11.24 0.37 -18.07
N VAL A 58 -9.97 0.50 -17.68
CA VAL A 58 -8.92 -0.52 -17.83
C VAL A 58 -8.33 -0.85 -16.45
N PRO A 59 -7.68 -2.02 -16.27
CA PRO A 59 -7.12 -2.40 -14.98
C PRO A 59 -6.08 -1.40 -14.44
N VAL A 60 -6.15 -1.16 -13.13
CA VAL A 60 -5.25 -0.25 -12.41
C VAL A 60 -4.30 -1.06 -11.52
N ILE A 61 -3.01 -0.77 -11.59
CA ILE A 61 -1.94 -1.42 -10.83
C ILE A 61 -1.40 -0.43 -9.80
N ASN A 62 -1.41 -0.82 -8.52
CA ASN A 62 -0.76 -0.05 -7.46
C ASN A 62 0.76 -0.25 -7.53
N LEU A 63 1.46 0.78 -8.01
CA LEU A 63 2.92 0.80 -8.09
C LEU A 63 3.57 1.23 -6.77
N GLU A 64 2.87 1.97 -5.91
CA GLU A 64 3.11 2.20 -4.46
C GLU A 64 2.24 3.39 -4.00
N THR A 65 1.40 3.18 -2.98
CA THR A 65 0.63 4.24 -2.30
C THR A 65 0.82 4.17 -0.79
N ILE A 66 -0.19 3.73 -0.04
CA ILE A 66 -0.10 3.38 1.40
C ILE A 66 0.19 1.88 1.61
N THR A 67 0.25 1.12 0.52
CA THR A 67 0.77 -0.24 0.40
C THR A 67 1.63 -0.33 -0.87
N HIS A 68 2.45 -1.38 -0.95
CA HIS A 68 3.33 -1.67 -2.08
C HIS A 68 3.19 -3.14 -2.52
N PRO A 69 2.06 -3.54 -3.14
CA PRO A 69 1.77 -4.94 -3.45
C PRO A 69 2.73 -5.56 -4.47
N CYS A 70 3.29 -4.78 -5.41
CA CYS A 70 4.34 -5.27 -6.30
C CYS A 70 5.60 -5.70 -5.52
N GLN A 71 5.96 -4.97 -4.46
CA GLN A 71 7.08 -5.32 -3.59
C GLN A 71 6.76 -6.54 -2.72
N GLU A 72 5.50 -6.74 -2.31
CA GLU A 72 5.07 -7.95 -1.59
C GLU A 72 5.40 -9.21 -2.38
N LEU A 73 4.96 -9.28 -3.64
CA LEU A 73 5.17 -10.45 -4.50
C LEU A 73 6.65 -10.68 -4.79
N ALA A 74 7.40 -9.60 -5.06
CA ALA A 74 8.84 -9.70 -5.27
C ALA A 74 9.57 -10.22 -4.03
N HIS A 75 9.19 -9.74 -2.84
CA HIS A 75 9.77 -10.17 -1.56
C HIS A 75 9.43 -11.63 -1.26
N ALA A 76 8.18 -12.03 -1.43
CA ALA A 76 7.76 -13.42 -1.25
C ALA A 76 8.45 -14.38 -2.23
N MET A 77 8.60 -13.99 -3.49
CA MET A 77 9.34 -14.76 -4.49
C MET A 77 10.79 -14.95 -4.07
N ALA A 78 11.50 -13.88 -3.70
CA ALA A 78 12.89 -13.96 -3.27
C ALA A 78 13.06 -14.84 -2.01
N MET A 79 12.16 -14.71 -1.02
CA MET A 79 12.17 -15.58 0.16
C MET A 79 11.96 -17.05 -0.20
N ARG A 80 11.00 -17.37 -1.09
CA ARG A 80 10.75 -18.75 -1.53
C ARG A 80 11.93 -19.34 -2.29
N GLU A 81 12.56 -18.57 -3.17
CA GLU A 81 13.75 -19.01 -3.91
C GLU A 81 14.93 -19.31 -2.99
N ARG A 82 15.10 -18.51 -1.94
CA ARG A 82 16.24 -18.63 -0.99
C ARG A 82 15.99 -19.65 0.12
N LEU A 83 14.76 -19.75 0.61
CA LEU A 83 14.42 -20.46 1.85
C LEU A 83 13.46 -21.65 1.62
N GLY A 84 12.89 -21.80 0.43
CA GLY A 84 11.91 -22.84 0.13
C GLY A 84 10.55 -22.55 0.77
N GLU A 85 9.99 -23.54 1.46
CA GLU A 85 8.75 -23.39 2.22
C GLU A 85 8.89 -22.31 3.30
N LEU A 86 7.89 -21.42 3.40
CA LEU A 86 7.91 -20.28 4.29
C LEU A 86 7.06 -20.50 5.54
N ARG A 87 6.04 -21.37 5.50
CA ARG A 87 5.15 -21.61 6.63
C ARG A 87 5.94 -22.04 7.88
N GLY A 88 5.63 -21.41 9.02
CA GLY A 88 6.30 -21.66 10.31
C GLY A 88 7.73 -21.14 10.41
N ARG A 89 8.24 -20.41 9.40
CA ARG A 89 9.53 -19.71 9.54
C ARG A 89 9.32 -18.42 10.33
N LYS A 90 10.26 -18.11 11.24
CA LYS A 90 10.29 -16.83 11.94
C LYS A 90 10.63 -15.70 10.99
N TYR A 91 9.77 -14.68 10.92
CA TYR A 91 9.96 -13.46 10.14
C TYR A 91 9.99 -12.26 11.06
N VAL A 92 11.07 -11.46 11.02
CA VAL A 92 11.20 -10.25 11.84
C VAL A 92 11.11 -9.03 10.94
N LEU A 93 9.98 -8.31 11.02
CA LEU A 93 9.83 -6.98 10.43
C LEU A 93 10.37 -5.96 11.42
N THR A 94 11.60 -5.49 11.20
CA THR A 94 12.23 -4.50 12.07
C THR A 94 12.11 -3.10 11.49
N TRP A 95 11.69 -2.15 12.32
CA TRP A 95 11.92 -0.73 12.07
C TRP A 95 13.43 -0.44 12.10
N THR A 96 13.87 0.53 11.31
CA THR A 96 15.25 1.01 11.30
C THR A 96 15.29 2.53 11.23
N TYR A 97 16.36 3.12 11.79
CA TYR A 97 16.54 4.57 11.78
C TYR A 97 16.68 5.13 10.35
N HIS A 98 16.04 6.28 10.14
CA HIS A 98 16.27 7.14 8.98
C HIS A 98 16.15 8.61 9.45
N PRO A 99 16.96 9.55 8.93
CA PRO A 99 16.94 10.96 9.37
C PRO A 99 15.66 11.73 9.03
N ARG A 100 14.71 11.11 8.32
CA ARG A 100 13.41 11.67 7.95
C ARG A 100 12.32 10.63 8.19
N ALA A 101 11.12 11.09 8.54
CA ALA A 101 9.93 10.25 8.55
C ALA A 101 9.63 9.76 7.12
N LEU A 102 9.35 8.47 6.98
CA LEU A 102 9.08 7.81 5.71
C LEU A 102 7.67 7.22 5.68
N ASN A 103 7.21 6.87 4.49
CA ASN A 103 5.95 6.17 4.29
C ASN A 103 5.98 4.76 4.92
N THR A 104 4.88 4.33 5.52
CA THR A 104 4.73 2.98 6.08
C THR A 104 4.38 1.92 5.03
N ALA A 105 4.13 2.30 3.77
CA ALA A 105 3.66 1.39 2.72
C ALA A 105 4.41 0.06 2.61
N VAL A 106 5.74 0.09 2.62
CA VAL A 106 6.56 -1.13 2.55
C VAL A 106 6.42 -1.99 3.81
N ALA A 107 6.36 -1.36 5.00
CA ALA A 107 6.18 -2.08 6.25
C ALA A 107 4.79 -2.73 6.34
N ASN A 108 3.74 -2.00 5.94
CA ASN A 108 2.36 -2.51 5.86
C ASN A 108 2.33 -3.75 4.95
N SER A 109 2.90 -3.63 3.76
CA SER A 109 2.98 -4.70 2.76
C SER A 109 3.80 -5.91 3.22
N ALA A 110 4.96 -5.69 3.84
CA ALA A 110 5.78 -6.77 4.39
C ALA A 110 5.05 -7.56 5.47
N LEU A 111 4.31 -6.88 6.36
CA LEU A 111 3.49 -7.51 7.38
C LEU A 111 2.38 -8.37 6.76
N LEU A 112 1.66 -7.83 5.77
CA LEU A 112 0.57 -8.53 5.08
C LEU A 112 1.08 -9.78 4.38
N ILE A 113 2.15 -9.68 3.57
CA ILE A 113 2.61 -10.83 2.79
C ILE A 113 3.27 -11.90 3.67
N ALA A 114 4.04 -11.52 4.68
CA ALA A 114 4.69 -12.50 5.56
C ALA A 114 3.65 -13.30 6.35
N THR A 115 2.62 -12.65 6.88
CA THR A 115 1.50 -13.35 7.54
C THR A 115 0.70 -14.19 6.55
N ARG A 116 0.44 -13.69 5.33
CA ARG A 116 -0.27 -14.45 4.28
C ARG A 116 0.48 -15.71 3.84
N MET A 117 1.81 -15.71 3.93
CA MET A 117 2.66 -16.88 3.67
C MET A 117 2.75 -17.85 4.86
N GLY A 118 2.04 -17.58 5.96
CA GLY A 118 1.99 -18.44 7.15
C GLY A 118 3.27 -18.42 7.98
N MET A 119 4.04 -17.33 7.93
CA MET A 119 5.24 -17.16 8.74
C MET A 119 4.90 -16.75 10.18
N ASP A 120 5.80 -17.03 11.12
CA ASP A 120 5.73 -16.54 12.50
C ASP A 120 6.28 -15.11 12.55
N VAL A 121 5.39 -14.13 12.34
CA VAL A 121 5.78 -12.73 12.16
C VAL A 121 5.93 -11.99 13.50
N THR A 122 7.04 -11.28 13.66
CA THR A 122 7.27 -10.31 14.74
C THR A 122 7.49 -8.92 14.15
N LEU A 123 6.66 -7.94 14.53
CA LEU A 123 6.91 -6.52 14.27
C LEU A 123 7.77 -5.96 15.41
N LEU A 124 9.02 -5.62 15.11
CA LEU A 124 9.96 -5.03 16.05
C LEU A 124 10.08 -3.54 15.77
N CYS A 125 9.58 -2.71 16.68
CA CYS A 125 9.59 -1.25 16.57
C CYS A 125 10.02 -0.61 17.90
N PRO A 126 10.56 0.63 17.90
CA PRO A 126 11.19 1.21 19.08
C PRO A 126 10.20 1.50 20.21
N THR A 127 8.99 1.93 19.87
CA THR A 127 7.93 2.25 20.84
C THR A 127 6.55 1.88 20.27
N PRO A 128 5.48 1.80 21.09
CA PRO A 128 4.13 1.51 20.62
C PRO A 128 3.59 2.51 19.56
N GLU A 129 4.08 3.74 19.54
CA GLU A 129 3.71 4.78 18.56
C GLU A 129 4.20 4.46 17.13
N TYR A 130 5.11 3.50 16.96
CA TYR A 130 5.59 3.02 15.66
C TYR A 130 4.84 1.77 15.17
N VAL A 131 3.84 1.29 15.92
CA VAL A 131 2.95 0.24 15.44
C VAL A 131 2.18 0.75 14.22
N LEU A 132 2.01 -0.14 13.23
CA LEU A 132 1.34 0.19 11.97
C LEU A 132 -0.16 0.42 12.17
N ASP A 133 -0.81 1.03 11.19
CA ASP A 133 -2.26 1.28 11.22
C ASP A 133 -3.04 -0.02 11.53
N GLU A 134 -4.06 0.09 12.40
CA GLU A 134 -4.89 -1.03 12.84
C GLU A 134 -5.45 -1.85 11.67
N ARG A 135 -5.72 -1.21 10.52
CA ARG A 135 -6.14 -1.89 9.28
C ARG A 135 -5.19 -3.03 8.90
N TYR A 136 -3.88 -2.78 8.97
CA TYR A 136 -2.86 -3.75 8.57
C TYR A 136 -2.56 -4.73 9.70
N MET A 137 -2.61 -4.27 10.95
CA MET A 137 -2.46 -5.15 12.12
C MET A 137 -3.58 -6.18 12.16
N GLU A 138 -4.83 -5.78 11.91
CA GLU A 138 -5.98 -6.68 11.91
C GLU A 138 -5.96 -7.64 10.71
N ALA A 139 -5.64 -7.15 9.51
CA ALA A 139 -5.46 -8.03 8.35
C ALA A 139 -4.35 -9.07 8.58
N ALA A 140 -3.27 -8.70 9.28
CA ALA A 140 -2.20 -9.61 9.64
C ALA A 140 -2.65 -10.68 10.64
N ARG A 141 -3.46 -10.31 11.65
CA ARG A 141 -4.08 -11.28 12.58
C ARG A 141 -4.99 -12.26 11.86
N GLN A 142 -5.82 -11.77 10.92
CA GLN A 142 -6.71 -12.60 10.11
C GLN A 142 -5.94 -13.57 9.22
N ASN A 143 -4.86 -13.11 8.58
CA ASN A 143 -3.98 -13.97 7.79
C ASN A 143 -3.33 -15.07 8.65
N ALA A 144 -2.88 -14.74 9.86
CA ALA A 144 -2.23 -15.70 10.76
C ALA A 144 -3.19 -16.74 11.35
N ALA A 145 -4.50 -16.45 11.39
CA ALA A 145 -5.53 -17.36 11.87
C ALA A 145 -6.02 -18.38 10.82
N ALA A 146 -5.66 -18.20 9.54
CA ALA A 146 -6.09 -19.01 8.41
C ALA A 146 -5.09 -20.12 8.05
#